data_AF-A0A259S6Z0-F1
#
_entry.id   AF-A0A259S6Z0-F1
#
_cell.length_a   1.000
_cell.length_b   1.000
_cell.length_c   1.000
_cell.angle_alpha   90.00
_cell.angle_beta   90.00
_cell.angle_gamma   90.00
#
_symmetry.space_group_name_H-M   'P 1'
#
loop_
_entity.id
_entity.type
_entity.pdbx_description
1 polymer ?
#
loop_
_entity_poly.entity_id
_entity_poly.type
_entity_poly.pdbx_seq_one_letter_code
_entity_poly.pdbx_strand_id
1 'polypeptide(L)' 'YRRLAEGRDLPEWHPLKTGRADSARTAGFAVTVRARHVDGLNEDDWPEHIVEWPLEESP' A
#
# COMPACT_ATOMS: atom_id res chain seq x y z
N TYR A 1 -8.92 14.47 -2.07
CA TYR A 1 -8.44 13.30 -1.32
C TYR A 1 -9.48 12.91 -0.28
N ARG A 2 -9.83 11.62 -0.15
CA ARG A 2 -10.97 11.18 0.66
C ARG A 2 -10.83 11.54 2.16
N ARG A 3 -9.67 11.30 2.80
CA ARG A 3 -9.48 11.64 4.22
C ARG A 3 -9.71 13.12 4.53
N LEU A 4 -9.19 14.02 3.68
CA LEU A 4 -9.38 15.46 3.84
C LEU A 4 -10.85 15.88 3.68
N ALA A 5 -11.57 15.27 2.75
CA ALA A 5 -13.00 15.52 2.56
C ALA A 5 -13.84 15.03 3.75
N GLU A 6 -13.38 13.99 4.45
CA GLU A 6 -13.96 13.46 5.68
C GLU A 6 -13.48 14.19 6.96
N GLY A 7 -12.70 15.26 6.83
CA GLY A 7 -12.14 16.01 7.97
C GLY A 7 -11.04 15.26 8.74
N ARG A 8 -10.51 14.18 8.19
CA ARG A 8 -9.42 13.37 8.78
C ARG A 8 -8.07 13.88 8.32
N ASP A 9 -7.10 13.87 9.23
CA ASP A 9 -5.74 14.28 8.91
C ASP A 9 -5.03 13.28 7.98
N LEU A 10 -3.99 13.77 7.29
CA LEU A 10 -3.11 12.94 6.46
C LEU A 10 -1.96 12.38 7.30
N PRO A 11 -1.55 11.13 7.09
CA PRO A 11 -0.37 10.60 7.75
C PRO A 11 0.88 11.38 7.33
N GLU A 12 1.91 11.43 8.18
CA GLU A 12 3.12 12.22 7.94
C GLU A 12 3.86 11.82 6.65
N TRP A 13 3.80 10.53 6.31
CA TRP A 13 4.39 10.00 5.08
C TRP A 13 3.59 10.33 3.80
N HIS A 14 2.44 10.99 3.90
CA HIS A 14 1.54 11.17 2.77
C HIS A 14 2.13 12.11 1.70
N PRO A 15 2.09 11.76 0.39
CA PRO A 15 2.65 12.60 -0.68
C PRO A 15 2.12 14.04 -0.73
N LEU A 16 0.86 14.25 -0.35
CA LEU A 16 0.27 15.60 -0.27
C LEU A 16 0.83 16.44 0.89
N LYS A 17 1.43 15.83 1.92
CA LYS A 17 2.15 16.54 3.00
C LYS A 17 3.63 16.72 2.66
N THR A 18 4.27 15.69 2.12
CA THR A 18 5.72 15.67 1.85
C THR A 18 6.12 16.30 0.51
N GLY A 19 5.16 16.47 -0.41
CA GLY A 19 5.39 16.90 -1.79
C GLY A 19 6.12 15.86 -2.66
N ARG A 20 6.42 14.66 -2.15
CA ARG A 20 7.17 13.62 -2.85
C ARG A 20 6.32 12.37 -2.99
N ALA A 21 6.13 11.89 -4.23
CA ALA A 21 5.39 10.66 -4.48
C ALA A 21 6.03 9.41 -3.83
N ASP A 22 7.35 9.43 -3.62
CA ASP A 22 8.07 8.30 -3.03
C ASP A 22 7.99 8.24 -1.50
N SER A 23 7.49 9.27 -0.82
CA SER A 23 7.54 9.34 0.65
C SER A 23 6.83 8.18 1.36
N ALA A 24 5.75 7.67 0.77
CA ALA A 24 5.06 6.48 1.28
C ALA A 24 5.94 5.23 1.20
N ARG A 25 6.75 5.09 0.14
CA ARG A 25 7.71 3.98 -0.01
C ARG A 25 8.85 4.12 0.97
N THR A 26 9.45 5.32 1.04
CA THR A 26 10.58 5.58 1.95
C THR A 26 10.20 5.36 3.41
N ALA A 27 8.95 5.69 3.79
CA ALA A 27 8.43 5.49 5.14
C ALA A 27 7.96 4.05 5.44
N GLY A 28 8.07 3.11 4.48
CA GLY A 28 7.66 1.71 4.67
C GLY A 28 6.15 1.45 4.56
N PHE A 29 5.36 2.46 4.19
CA PHE A 29 3.91 2.36 4.04
C PHE A 29 3.47 2.04 2.59
N ALA A 30 4.34 1.37 1.82
CA ALA A 30 4.04 0.93 0.46
C ALA A 30 4.18 -0.59 0.32
N VAL A 31 3.32 -1.19 -0.51
CA VAL A 31 3.23 -2.65 -0.73
C VAL A 31 4.02 -3.06 -1.97
N THR A 32 5.26 -2.56 -2.14
CA THR A 32 6.04 -2.79 -3.36
C THR A 32 6.74 -4.15 -3.43
N VAL A 33 7.06 -4.77 -2.29
CA VAL A 33 7.79 -6.06 -2.22
C VAL A 33 6.91 -7.25 -1.86
N ARG A 34 5.60 -7.00 -1.74
CA ARG A 34 4.62 -7.91 -1.14
C ARG A 34 3.53 -8.36 -2.11
N ALA A 35 3.40 -7.68 -3.24
CA ALA A 35 2.46 -8.01 -4.30
C ALA A 35 3.22 -8.28 -5.60
N ARG A 36 2.72 -9.24 -6.39
CA ARG A 36 3.19 -9.50 -7.75
C ARG A 36 2.11 -9.20 -8.76
N HIS A 37 2.54 -8.72 -9.92
CA HIS A 37 1.68 -8.62 -11.08
C HIS A 37 1.45 -10.03 -11.63
N VAL A 38 0.21 -10.37 -11.96
CA VAL A 38 -0.16 -11.72 -12.43
C VAL A 38 0.21 -11.97 -13.89
N ASP A 39 0.58 -10.94 -14.65
CA ASP A 39 1.03 -11.07 -16.03
C ASP A 39 2.25 -12.00 -16.12
N GLY A 40 2.13 -13.03 -16.96
CA GLY A 40 3.16 -14.07 -17.11
C GLY A 40 3.12 -15.20 -16.08
N LEU A 41 2.16 -15.23 -15.15
CA LEU A 41 1.88 -16.36 -14.26
C LEU A 41 0.70 -17.20 -14.80
N ASN A 42 0.74 -18.52 -14.62
CA ASN A 42 -0.44 -19.34 -14.92
C ASN A 42 -1.52 -19.10 -13.85
N GLU A 43 -2.79 -19.14 -14.25
CA GLU A 43 -3.93 -18.97 -13.34
C GLU A 43 -3.95 -20.04 -12.24
N ASP A 44 -3.46 -21.25 -12.54
CA ASP A 44 -3.30 -22.33 -11.55
C ASP A 44 -2.31 -22.00 -10.42
N ASP A 45 -1.33 -21.11 -10.65
CA ASP A 45 -0.32 -20.71 -9.66
C ASP A 45 -0.84 -19.58 -8.73
N TRP A 46 -1.94 -18.91 -9.08
CA TRP A 46 -2.45 -17.78 -8.31
C TRP A 46 -2.80 -18.11 -6.86
N PRO A 47 -3.46 -19.26 -6.55
CA PRO A 47 -3.80 -19.62 -5.18
C PRO A 47 -2.58 -19.72 -4.26
N GLU A 48 -1.40 -20.06 -4.80
CA GLU A 48 -0.14 -20.17 -4.04
C GLU A 48 0.42 -18.80 -3.62
N HIS A 49 -0.03 -17.74 -4.28
CA HIS A 49 0.37 -16.36 -4.01
C HIS A 49 -0.65 -15.58 -3.15
N ILE A 50 -1.78 -16.19 -2.80
CA ILE A 50 -2.77 -15.60 -1.88
C ILE A 50 -2.29 -15.83 -0.44
N VAL A 51 -2.13 -14.73 0.31
CA VAL A 51 -1.71 -14.77 1.72
C VAL A 51 -2.70 -14.02 2.60
N GLU A 52 -2.89 -14.50 3.83
CA GLU A 52 -3.61 -13.76 4.86
C GLU A 52 -2.68 -12.68 5.43
N TRP A 53 -3.09 -11.41 5.27
CA TRP A 53 -2.35 -10.28 5.83
C TRP A 53 -2.83 -10.01 7.26
N PRO A 54 -1.93 -9.68 8.20
CA PRO A 54 -2.38 -9.08 9.45
C PRO A 54 -3.09 -7.76 9.09
N LEU A 55 -4.39 -7.69 9.35
CA LEU A 55 -5.21 -6.47 9.23
C LEU A 55 -4.93 -5.49 10.39
N GLU A 56 -3.82 -5.66 11.10
CA GLU A 56 -3.41 -4.78 12.19
C GLU A 56 -3.17 -3.39 11.62
N GLU A 57 -4.04 -2.45 12.01
CA GLU A 57 -3.84 -1.05 11.69
C GLU A 57 -2.51 -0.64 12.30
N SER A 58 -1.54 -0.23 11.47
CA SER A 58 -0.28 0.32 11.98
C SER A 58 -0.59 1.46 12.94
N PRO A 59 0.07 1.52 14.11
CA PRO A 59 -0.13 2.58 15.11
C PRO A 59 0.18 3.98 14.55
#